data_AF-A0A2N2XPI5-F1
#
_entry.id   AF-A0A2N2XPI5-F1
#
_cell.length_a   1.000
_cell.length_b   1.000
_cell.length_c   1.000
_cell.angle_alpha   90.00
_cell.angle_beta   90.00
_cell.angle_gamma   90.00
#
_symmetry.space_group_name_H-M   'P 1'
#
loop_
_entity.id
_entity.type
_entity.pdbx_description
1 polymer ?
#
loop_
_entity_poly.entity_id
_entity_poly.type
_entity_poly.pdbx_seq_one_letter_code
_entity_poly.pdbx_strand_id
1 'polypeptide(L)'
;MKCWILSILLILSTRGFGQLMLTSDSQENSHCNSNFCNYSGPTVILNEIMLAPSSFDGSLYGDGPGFGVDNNEGEWIELYNRDTCHPVDVSCYILGNNSVDVLDIDYFDYGGAYVLPSGTIIPPGGYVIIRGPNSLSVPSNLLVQNGGNTIEIVISSNRVCLDGGARFWLPNAGGWLALYDATGTPVDAISWASTYNACTYCNPCVPSGVGCSSITSLDSYDDILTSIKNYISNYDPMLFLGMSFRRIPDGGIWEEEPQYPTMGSCNEIYCNHSQG
;
A
#
# COMPACT_ATOMS: atom_id res chain seq x y z
N MET A 1 -1.96 -44.10 73.10
CA MET A 1 -1.39 -43.45 71.90
C MET A 1 -2.53 -43.09 70.96
N LYS A 2 -2.76 -41.79 70.73
CA LYS A 2 -3.69 -41.28 69.72
C LYS A 2 -2.99 -41.32 68.35
N CYS A 3 -3.65 -41.82 67.31
CA CYS A 3 -3.22 -41.59 65.94
C CYS A 3 -4.48 -41.33 65.09
N TRP A 4 -4.57 -40.12 64.56
CA TRP A 4 -5.61 -39.64 63.66
C TRP A 4 -5.25 -40.10 62.24
N ILE A 5 -6.19 -40.66 61.48
CA ILE A 5 -6.02 -40.86 60.04
C ILE A 5 -6.90 -39.85 59.29
N LEU A 6 -6.20 -39.06 58.50
CA LEU A 6 -6.61 -37.91 57.71
C LEU A 6 -7.36 -38.36 56.44
N SER A 7 -8.49 -37.72 56.15
CA SER A 7 -9.22 -37.85 54.89
C SER A 7 -8.42 -37.28 53.71
N ILE A 8 -8.29 -38.02 52.62
CA ILE A 8 -7.81 -37.51 51.32
C ILE A 8 -9.02 -37.37 50.39
N LEU A 9 -9.35 -36.12 50.06
CA LEU A 9 -10.39 -35.75 49.10
C LEU A 9 -9.78 -35.83 47.69
N LEU A 10 -10.26 -36.74 46.84
CA LEU A 10 -9.89 -36.79 45.42
C LEU A 10 -10.61 -35.67 44.66
N ILE A 11 -9.86 -34.69 44.15
CA ILE A 11 -10.36 -33.68 43.23
C ILE A 11 -10.33 -34.26 41.81
N LEU A 12 -11.50 -34.59 41.27
CA LEU A 12 -11.68 -34.93 39.86
C LEU A 12 -11.64 -33.64 39.02
N SER A 13 -10.54 -33.41 38.30
CA SER A 13 -10.45 -32.35 37.30
C SER A 13 -11.20 -32.75 36.03
N THR A 14 -12.37 -32.16 35.77
CA THR A 14 -13.05 -32.29 34.49
C THR A 14 -12.34 -31.40 33.46
N ARG A 15 -11.62 -32.00 32.50
CA ARG A 15 -11.13 -31.26 31.33
C ARG A 15 -12.30 -31.05 30.37
N GLY A 16 -12.86 -29.84 30.35
CA GLY A 16 -13.78 -29.42 29.31
C GLY A 16 -13.01 -29.24 28.00
N PHE A 17 -13.31 -30.07 27.00
CA PHE A 17 -12.89 -29.81 25.63
C PHE A 17 -13.81 -28.73 25.07
N GLY A 18 -13.32 -27.50 24.97
CA GLY A 18 -14.01 -26.45 24.22
C GLY A 18 -13.95 -26.77 22.74
N GLN A 19 -15.08 -27.06 22.11
CA GLN A 19 -15.17 -27.20 20.67
C GLN A 19 -15.24 -25.80 20.05
N LEU A 20 -14.19 -25.41 19.32
CA LEU A 20 -14.23 -24.25 18.43
C LEU A 20 -15.17 -24.58 17.27
N MET A 21 -16.33 -23.94 17.24
CA MET A 21 -17.24 -23.98 16.09
C MET A 21 -16.98 -22.73 15.26
N LEU A 22 -16.38 -22.92 14.08
CA LEU A 22 -16.21 -21.87 13.08
C LEU A 22 -17.46 -21.89 12.19
N THR A 23 -18.29 -20.87 12.32
CA THR A 23 -19.29 -20.55 11.29
C THR A 23 -18.60 -19.72 10.22
N SER A 24 -18.38 -20.31 9.05
CA SER A 24 -18.01 -19.57 7.84
C SER A 24 -19.27 -19.33 7.01
N ASP A 25 -19.53 -18.09 6.66
CA ASP A 25 -20.47 -17.74 5.61
C ASP A 25 -19.66 -17.38 4.35
N SER A 26 -20.15 -17.75 3.18
CA SER A 26 -19.52 -17.43 1.90
C SER A 26 -20.59 -17.02 0.91
N GLN A 27 -20.45 -15.82 0.36
CA GLN A 27 -21.31 -15.33 -0.70
C GLN A 27 -20.63 -15.59 -2.06
N GLU A 28 -21.37 -16.14 -3.03
CA GLU A 28 -20.84 -16.27 -4.39
C GLU A 28 -20.59 -14.89 -5.00
N ASN A 29 -19.41 -14.71 -5.60
CA ASN A 29 -19.12 -13.55 -6.42
C ASN A 29 -19.87 -13.68 -7.76
N SER A 30 -21.08 -13.11 -7.83
CA SER A 30 -21.94 -13.20 -9.01
C SER A 30 -21.40 -12.49 -10.26
N HIS A 31 -20.38 -11.62 -10.11
CA HIS A 31 -19.66 -11.04 -11.25
C HIS A 31 -18.92 -12.11 -12.06
N CYS A 32 -18.59 -13.24 -11.44
CA CYS A 32 -17.87 -14.32 -12.08
C CYS A 32 -18.68 -15.13 -13.10
N ASN A 33 -20.00 -14.98 -13.09
CA ASN A 33 -20.93 -15.81 -13.86
C ASN A 33 -21.21 -15.24 -15.27
N SER A 34 -20.40 -14.29 -15.74
CA SER A 34 -20.58 -13.56 -17.00
C SER A 34 -19.27 -13.41 -17.78
N ASN A 35 -19.32 -12.92 -19.03
CA ASN A 35 -18.14 -12.73 -19.91
C ASN A 35 -17.06 -11.75 -19.38
N PHE A 36 -17.20 -11.24 -18.15
CA PHE A 36 -16.33 -10.25 -17.52
C PHE A 36 -15.10 -10.84 -16.79
N CYS A 37 -14.92 -12.17 -16.72
CA CYS A 37 -13.72 -12.79 -16.10
C CYS A 37 -12.53 -13.00 -17.03
N ASN A 38 -12.50 -12.39 -18.21
CA ASN A 38 -11.34 -12.47 -19.09
C ASN A 38 -10.41 -11.27 -18.85
N TYR A 39 -9.78 -11.23 -17.68
CA TYR A 39 -8.70 -10.28 -17.42
C TYR A 39 -7.34 -10.95 -17.71
N SER A 40 -6.48 -10.29 -18.51
CA SER A 40 -5.19 -10.86 -18.97
C SER A 40 -3.99 -9.91 -18.79
N GLY A 41 -4.14 -8.84 -18.01
CA GLY A 41 -3.05 -7.91 -17.70
C GLY A 41 -2.46 -8.12 -16.29
N PRO A 42 -1.62 -7.17 -15.80
CA PRO A 42 -1.17 -7.20 -14.41
C PRO A 42 -2.35 -6.94 -13.46
N THR A 43 -2.64 -7.92 -12.61
CA THR A 43 -3.84 -7.98 -11.77
C THR A 43 -3.92 -6.85 -10.76
N VAL A 44 -2.79 -6.30 -10.32
CA VAL A 44 -2.74 -5.20 -9.36
C VAL A 44 -1.91 -4.05 -9.91
N ILE A 45 -2.42 -2.83 -9.76
CA ILE A 45 -1.76 -1.60 -10.24
C ILE A 45 -1.86 -0.46 -9.22
N LEU A 46 -1.10 0.62 -9.45
CA LEU A 46 -1.26 1.88 -8.73
C LEU A 46 -2.59 2.51 -9.16
N ASN A 47 -3.43 2.89 -8.21
CA ASN A 47 -4.78 3.38 -8.49
C ASN A 47 -5.01 4.83 -8.09
N GLU A 48 -4.58 5.19 -6.89
CA GLU A 48 -4.72 6.52 -6.33
C GLU A 48 -3.52 6.83 -5.43
N ILE A 49 -3.06 8.07 -5.43
CA ILE A 49 -1.93 8.52 -4.62
C ILE A 49 -2.21 9.89 -4.03
N MET A 50 -1.77 10.10 -2.80
CA MET A 50 -1.73 11.40 -2.16
C MET A 50 -0.29 11.88 -2.12
N LEU A 51 0.06 12.75 -3.08
CA LEU A 51 1.39 13.34 -3.17
C LEU A 51 1.59 14.45 -2.14
N ALA A 52 0.59 15.31 -1.93
CA ALA A 52 0.69 16.48 -1.07
C ALA A 52 -0.51 16.58 -0.10
N PRO A 53 -0.51 15.82 1.00
CA PRO A 53 -1.48 15.96 2.08
C PRO A 53 -1.61 17.41 2.57
N SER A 54 -2.79 17.82 3.03
CA SER A 54 -2.98 19.17 3.62
C SER A 54 -2.36 19.32 5.02
N SER A 55 -2.09 18.21 5.68
CA SER A 55 -1.39 18.10 6.97
C SER A 55 -0.44 16.91 6.89
N PHE A 56 0.68 17.00 7.60
CA PHE A 56 1.65 15.90 7.71
C PHE A 56 2.32 15.52 6.37
N ASP A 57 2.40 16.48 5.45
CA ASP A 57 3.08 16.34 4.16
C ASP A 57 4.59 16.11 4.33
N GLY A 58 5.22 15.51 3.31
CA GLY A 58 6.66 15.38 3.20
C GLY A 58 7.19 13.97 3.41
N SER A 59 6.37 13.00 3.79
CA SER A 59 6.74 11.58 3.69
C SER A 59 5.57 10.62 3.79
N LEU A 60 5.81 9.40 3.29
CA LEU A 60 5.07 8.21 3.63
C LEU A 60 5.63 7.61 4.92
N TYR A 61 6.96 7.58 5.05
CA TYR A 61 7.67 7.08 6.23
C TYR A 61 8.92 7.90 6.53
N GLY A 62 9.21 8.12 7.81
CA GLY A 62 10.41 8.80 8.29
C GLY A 62 10.23 10.31 8.33
N ASP A 63 11.01 10.96 9.18
CA ASP A 63 10.95 12.41 9.32
C ASP A 63 11.77 13.08 8.23
N GLY A 64 11.12 13.98 7.49
CA GLY A 64 11.81 14.83 6.54
C GLY A 64 12.75 15.82 7.22
N PRO A 65 13.90 16.12 6.63
CA PRO A 65 14.83 17.15 7.10
C PRO A 65 14.16 18.53 7.19
N GLY A 66 14.35 19.21 8.31
CA GLY A 66 13.79 20.54 8.56
C GLY A 66 12.33 20.54 9.04
N PHE A 67 11.69 19.37 9.14
CA PHE A 67 10.38 19.20 9.75
C PHE A 67 10.54 18.71 11.20
N GLY A 68 9.66 19.16 12.09
CA GLY A 68 9.57 18.60 13.45
C GLY A 68 9.06 17.17 13.43
N VAL A 69 9.34 16.41 14.48
CA VAL A 69 8.68 15.12 14.75
C VAL A 69 7.17 15.31 14.66
N ASP A 70 6.47 14.36 14.03
CA ASP A 70 5.02 14.38 13.80
C ASP A 70 4.51 15.44 12.79
N ASN A 71 5.39 16.05 11.97
CA ASN A 71 4.97 16.94 10.88
C ASN A 71 5.00 16.29 9.49
N ASN A 72 5.31 14.99 9.41
CA ASN A 72 5.38 14.22 8.15
C ASN A 72 4.54 12.93 8.26
N GLU A 73 4.72 11.98 7.35
CA GLU A 73 4.06 10.67 7.36
C GLU A 73 2.53 10.73 7.11
N GLY A 74 2.08 11.72 6.34
CA GLY A 74 0.70 11.92 5.92
C GLY A 74 0.40 11.44 4.49
N GLU A 75 1.42 11.10 3.71
CA GLU A 75 1.24 10.57 2.35
C GLU A 75 0.62 9.16 2.40
N TRP A 76 0.02 8.73 1.28
CA TRP A 76 -0.50 7.38 1.12
C TRP A 76 -0.63 6.99 -0.35
N ILE A 77 -0.65 5.68 -0.58
CA ILE A 77 -0.70 5.03 -1.88
C ILE A 77 -1.80 3.98 -1.84
N GLU A 78 -2.62 3.94 -2.88
CA GLU A 78 -3.63 2.92 -3.10
C GLU A 78 -3.27 2.01 -4.27
N LEU A 79 -3.37 0.70 -4.02
CA LEU A 79 -3.32 -0.33 -5.04
C LEU A 79 -4.73 -0.88 -5.28
N TYR A 80 -5.02 -1.23 -6.53
CA TYR A 80 -6.31 -1.82 -6.92
C TYR A 80 -6.15 -3.16 -7.60
N ASN A 81 -6.95 -4.14 -7.18
CA ASN A 81 -7.08 -5.42 -7.88
C ASN A 81 -8.08 -5.31 -9.03
N ARG A 82 -7.58 -5.34 -10.27
CA ARG A 82 -8.39 -5.30 -11.49
C ARG A 82 -9.12 -6.61 -11.79
N ASP A 83 -8.72 -7.72 -11.16
CA ASP A 83 -9.49 -8.95 -11.23
C ASP A 83 -10.70 -8.82 -10.29
N THR A 84 -11.86 -8.55 -10.87
CA THR A 84 -13.14 -8.46 -10.14
C THR A 84 -13.74 -9.83 -9.84
N CYS A 85 -13.12 -10.91 -10.35
CA CYS A 85 -13.56 -12.28 -10.15
C CYS A 85 -12.77 -12.98 -9.03
N HIS A 86 -11.46 -12.74 -8.94
CA HIS A 86 -10.57 -13.49 -8.05
C HIS A 86 -9.76 -12.60 -7.11
N PRO A 87 -9.49 -13.08 -5.87
CA PRO A 87 -8.54 -12.43 -5.00
C PRO A 87 -7.12 -12.57 -5.57
N VAL A 88 -6.26 -11.61 -5.26
CA VAL A 88 -4.86 -11.60 -5.71
C VAL A 88 -3.94 -11.52 -4.50
N ASP A 89 -2.99 -12.45 -4.45
CA ASP A 89 -1.90 -12.41 -3.48
C ASP A 89 -0.84 -11.39 -3.93
N VAL A 90 -0.67 -10.33 -3.13
CA VAL A 90 0.37 -9.30 -3.31
C VAL A 90 1.42 -9.36 -2.20
N SER A 91 1.54 -10.51 -1.55
CA SER A 91 2.59 -10.76 -0.58
C SER A 91 3.94 -10.35 -1.13
N CYS A 92 4.65 -9.51 -0.37
CA CYS A 92 6.01 -9.09 -0.71
C CYS A 92 6.14 -8.29 -2.01
N TYR A 93 5.04 -7.74 -2.55
CA TYR A 93 5.13 -6.69 -3.56
C TYR A 93 5.88 -5.49 -2.97
N ILE A 94 6.54 -4.73 -3.83
CA ILE A 94 7.44 -3.65 -3.41
C ILE A 94 6.98 -2.35 -4.05
N LEU A 95 6.91 -1.30 -3.25
CA LEU A 95 6.85 0.08 -3.71
C LEU A 95 8.25 0.65 -3.67
N GLY A 96 8.70 1.32 -4.73
CA GLY A 96 10.05 1.86 -4.78
C GLY A 96 10.16 3.10 -5.64
N ASN A 97 11.01 4.02 -5.18
CA ASN A 97 11.46 5.18 -5.95
C ASN A 97 12.91 5.53 -5.60
N ASN A 98 13.43 6.54 -6.28
CA ASN A 98 14.62 7.24 -5.85
C ASN A 98 14.31 8.73 -5.86
N SER A 99 14.48 9.38 -4.71
CA SER A 99 14.03 10.74 -4.49
C SER A 99 15.10 11.55 -3.78
N VAL A 100 15.13 12.85 -4.09
CA VAL A 100 15.97 13.79 -3.37
C VAL A 100 15.62 13.79 -1.88
N ASP A 101 16.62 13.75 -1.03
CA ASP A 101 16.49 13.98 0.40
C ASP A 101 17.63 14.89 0.88
N VAL A 102 17.40 15.54 2.01
CA VAL A 102 18.37 16.46 2.61
C VAL A 102 18.82 15.85 3.93
N LEU A 103 20.12 15.68 4.15
CA LEU A 103 20.63 15.23 5.46
C LEU A 103 21.41 16.34 6.19
N ASP A 104 21.71 17.44 5.49
CA ASP A 104 22.34 18.66 6.03
C ASP A 104 22.05 19.88 5.11
N ILE A 105 23.07 20.52 4.52
CA ILE A 105 22.92 21.60 3.53
C ILE A 105 22.86 21.10 2.07
N ASP A 106 23.19 19.82 1.86
CA ASP A 106 23.33 19.21 0.55
C ASP A 106 22.11 18.34 0.19
N TYR A 107 21.73 18.37 -1.09
CA TYR A 107 20.63 17.61 -1.67
C TYR A 107 21.21 16.41 -2.42
N PHE A 108 20.80 15.20 -2.03
CA PHE A 108 21.23 13.97 -2.69
C PHE A 108 20.03 13.07 -2.98
N ASP A 109 20.15 12.29 -4.05
CA ASP A 109 19.17 11.27 -4.42
C ASP A 109 19.40 9.99 -3.60
N TYR A 110 18.37 9.53 -2.90
CA TYR A 110 18.41 8.29 -2.11
C TYR A 110 17.32 7.32 -2.56
N GLY A 111 17.66 6.04 -2.61
CA GLY A 111 16.71 4.97 -2.90
C GLY A 111 15.75 4.77 -1.73
N GLY A 112 14.46 4.82 -1.99
CA GLY A 112 13.41 4.54 -1.01
C GLY A 112 12.55 3.37 -1.47
N ALA A 113 12.28 2.42 -0.57
CA ALA A 113 11.39 1.31 -0.88
C ALA A 113 10.67 0.74 0.34
N TYR A 114 9.49 0.17 0.10
CA TYR A 114 8.70 -0.53 1.09
C TYR A 114 8.23 -1.89 0.55
N VAL A 115 8.36 -2.95 1.35
CA VAL A 115 7.86 -4.29 1.01
C VAL A 115 6.57 -4.62 1.77
N LEU A 116 5.52 -4.98 1.03
CA LEU A 116 4.25 -5.38 1.60
C LEU A 116 4.40 -6.62 2.51
N PRO A 117 3.56 -6.77 3.55
CA PRO A 117 3.52 -7.96 4.38
C PRO A 117 3.29 -9.24 3.57
N SER A 118 3.89 -10.35 4.02
CA SER A 118 3.51 -11.68 3.55
C SER A 118 2.11 -12.02 4.07
N GLY A 119 1.29 -12.64 3.23
CA GLY A 119 -0.12 -12.92 3.47
C GLY A 119 -1.09 -11.80 3.05
N THR A 120 -0.62 -10.75 2.38
CA THR A 120 -1.51 -9.68 1.89
C THR A 120 -2.26 -10.14 0.64
N ILE A 121 -3.56 -10.43 0.79
CA ILE A 121 -4.42 -10.93 -0.29
C ILE A 121 -5.55 -9.92 -0.53
N ILE A 122 -5.53 -9.25 -1.68
CA ILE A 122 -6.54 -8.27 -2.07
C ILE A 122 -7.80 -9.02 -2.52
N PRO A 123 -9.00 -8.70 -1.99
CA PRO A 123 -10.25 -9.23 -2.50
C PRO A 123 -10.46 -8.91 -4.00
N PRO A 124 -11.36 -9.61 -4.70
CA PRO A 124 -11.75 -9.25 -6.05
C PRO A 124 -12.24 -7.80 -6.12
N GLY A 125 -11.68 -6.98 -7.01
CA GLY A 125 -12.01 -5.56 -7.07
C GLY A 125 -11.72 -4.79 -5.76
N GLY A 126 -10.83 -5.31 -4.92
CA GLY A 126 -10.47 -4.71 -3.64
C GLY A 126 -9.30 -3.75 -3.74
N TYR A 127 -8.97 -3.15 -2.59
CA TYR A 127 -7.93 -2.14 -2.46
C TYR A 127 -6.89 -2.53 -1.40
N VAL A 128 -5.68 -2.01 -1.55
CA VAL A 128 -4.69 -1.92 -0.46
C VAL A 128 -4.31 -0.46 -0.29
N ILE A 129 -4.51 0.07 0.90
CA ILE A 129 -4.05 1.40 1.29
C ILE A 129 -2.77 1.25 2.09
N ILE A 130 -1.67 1.73 1.54
CA ILE A 130 -0.39 1.86 2.22
C ILE A 130 -0.26 3.32 2.63
N ARG A 131 -0.28 3.60 3.92
CA ARG A 131 -0.27 4.97 4.44
C ARG A 131 0.79 5.20 5.50
N GLY A 132 1.24 6.44 5.60
CA GLY A 132 1.97 6.90 6.77
C GLY A 132 1.08 6.90 8.03
N PRO A 133 1.67 6.74 9.23
CA PRO A 133 0.93 6.74 10.50
C PRO A 133 0.08 8.00 10.73
N ASN A 134 0.48 9.15 10.21
CA ASN A 134 -0.22 10.44 10.41
C ASN A 134 -1.26 10.76 9.33
N SER A 135 -1.37 9.94 8.28
CA SER A 135 -2.50 9.99 7.35
C SER A 135 -3.81 9.60 8.03
N LEU A 136 -4.94 10.08 7.48
CA LEU A 136 -6.26 9.57 7.81
C LEU A 136 -6.30 8.05 7.68
N SER A 137 -6.97 7.39 8.62
CA SER A 137 -7.21 5.95 8.57
C SER A 137 -8.32 5.63 7.59
N VAL A 138 -8.24 4.44 6.99
CA VAL A 138 -9.33 3.93 6.13
C VAL A 138 -10.61 3.82 6.98
N PRO A 139 -11.76 4.33 6.50
CA PRO A 139 -13.04 4.17 7.18
C PRO A 139 -13.29 2.70 7.54
N SER A 140 -13.66 2.44 8.81
CA SER A 140 -13.70 1.08 9.32
C SER A 140 -14.66 0.17 8.55
N ASN A 141 -15.75 0.71 8.01
CA ASN A 141 -16.72 -0.04 7.20
C ASN A 141 -16.19 -0.49 5.83
N LEU A 142 -15.07 0.05 5.36
CA LEU A 142 -14.42 -0.37 4.10
C LEU A 142 -13.41 -1.50 4.33
N LEU A 143 -13.02 -1.75 5.58
CA LEU A 143 -11.98 -2.73 5.90
C LEU A 143 -12.48 -4.17 5.76
N VAL A 144 -11.63 -5.06 5.23
CA VAL A 144 -11.94 -6.48 5.05
C VAL A 144 -12.38 -7.18 6.34
N GLN A 145 -11.79 -6.84 7.49
CA GLN A 145 -12.19 -7.41 8.78
C GLN A 145 -13.61 -7.01 9.22
N ASN A 146 -14.18 -5.97 8.61
CA ASN A 146 -15.51 -5.45 8.89
C ASN A 146 -16.49 -5.67 7.73
N GLY A 147 -16.15 -6.54 6.78
CA GLY A 147 -17.01 -6.88 5.63
C GLY A 147 -16.84 -5.98 4.41
N GLY A 148 -15.89 -5.05 4.42
CA GLY A 148 -15.52 -4.28 3.23
C GLY A 148 -14.50 -5.01 2.33
N ASN A 149 -13.90 -4.29 1.39
CA ASN A 149 -12.97 -4.84 0.39
C ASN A 149 -11.57 -4.20 0.41
N THR A 150 -11.24 -3.45 1.48
CA THR A 150 -9.98 -2.71 1.60
C THR A 150 -9.09 -3.28 2.70
N ILE A 151 -7.81 -3.45 2.39
CA ILE A 151 -6.76 -3.74 3.37
C ILE A 151 -6.05 -2.42 3.71
N GLU A 152 -5.93 -2.13 4.99
CA GLU A 152 -5.12 -1.01 5.48
C GLU A 152 -3.76 -1.51 5.98
N ILE A 153 -2.70 -0.88 5.48
CA ILE A 153 -1.32 -1.09 5.90
C ILE A 153 -0.78 0.26 6.36
N VAL A 154 -0.50 0.37 7.66
CA VAL A 154 0.29 1.47 8.19
C VAL A 154 1.75 1.09 8.06
N ILE A 155 2.53 1.91 7.35
CA ILE A 155 3.94 1.64 7.09
C ILE A 155 4.75 1.56 8.38
N SER A 156 5.75 0.68 8.41
CA SER A 156 6.57 0.42 9.59
C SER A 156 8.04 0.25 9.22
N SER A 157 8.93 0.65 10.13
CA SER A 157 10.38 0.72 9.91
C SER A 157 11.03 -0.60 9.48
N ASN A 158 10.51 -1.74 9.93
CA ASN A 158 11.07 -3.06 9.66
C ASN A 158 10.85 -3.59 8.23
N ARG A 159 10.24 -2.78 7.35
CA ARG A 159 9.91 -3.12 5.96
C ARG A 159 10.30 -2.03 4.97
N VAL A 160 10.96 -0.98 5.47
CA VAL A 160 11.42 0.15 4.67
C VAL A 160 12.93 0.05 4.47
N CYS A 161 13.38 0.43 3.28
CA CYS A 161 14.77 0.72 2.97
C CYS A 161 14.89 2.17 2.51
N LEU A 162 15.95 2.86 2.92
CA LEU A 162 16.18 4.30 2.66
C LEU A 162 17.54 4.63 2.03
N ASP A 163 18.40 3.64 1.79
CA ASP A 163 19.73 3.81 1.18
C ASP A 163 20.62 4.94 1.78
N GLY A 164 20.43 5.26 3.07
CA GLY A 164 21.13 6.34 3.75
C GLY A 164 20.35 7.65 3.86
N GLY A 165 19.21 7.81 3.16
CA GLY A 165 18.26 8.90 3.33
C GLY A 165 17.49 8.83 4.66
N ALA A 166 16.71 9.89 4.94
CA ALA A 166 15.94 10.02 6.18
C ALA A 166 14.48 9.53 6.04
N ARG A 167 13.95 9.52 4.82
CA ARG A 167 12.53 9.22 4.56
C ARG A 167 12.26 8.53 3.23
N PHE A 168 11.15 7.79 3.20
CA PHE A 168 10.53 7.34 1.97
C PHE A 168 9.34 8.25 1.70
N TRP A 169 9.38 9.00 0.61
CA TRP A 169 8.43 10.06 0.34
C TRP A 169 8.13 10.24 -1.15
N LEU A 170 7.08 10.99 -1.44
CA LEU A 170 6.60 11.32 -2.76
C LEU A 170 6.82 12.83 -3.01
N PRO A 171 7.95 13.24 -3.61
CA PRO A 171 8.30 14.65 -3.65
C PRO A 171 7.28 15.52 -4.39
N ASN A 172 6.83 16.59 -3.73
CA ASN A 172 5.92 17.57 -4.33
C ASN A 172 6.47 18.17 -5.62
N ALA A 173 7.77 18.46 -5.67
CA ALA A 173 8.39 19.11 -6.81
C ALA A 173 8.65 18.17 -8.01
N GLY A 174 8.17 16.94 -7.98
CA GLY A 174 8.31 15.96 -9.06
C GLY A 174 9.08 14.73 -8.64
N GLY A 175 8.62 13.60 -9.16
CA GLY A 175 9.05 12.29 -8.70
C GLY A 175 8.53 11.18 -9.60
N TRP A 176 8.91 9.97 -9.21
CA TRP A 176 8.37 8.75 -9.77
C TRP A 176 8.13 7.74 -8.66
N LEU A 177 7.31 6.75 -8.95
CA LEU A 177 7.05 5.62 -8.07
C LEU A 177 6.78 4.40 -8.95
N ALA A 178 7.33 3.26 -8.57
CA ALA A 178 7.03 1.99 -9.21
C ALA A 178 6.51 0.96 -8.22
N LEU A 179 5.61 0.13 -8.71
CA LEU A 179 5.16 -1.10 -8.08
C LEU A 179 5.88 -2.27 -8.73
N TYR A 180 6.48 -3.11 -7.91
CA TYR A 180 7.16 -4.34 -8.31
C TYR A 180 6.44 -5.53 -7.67
N ASP A 181 6.42 -6.65 -8.38
CA ASP A 181 5.96 -7.91 -7.80
C ASP A 181 6.96 -8.48 -6.77
N ALA A 182 6.62 -9.62 -6.18
CA ALA A 182 7.44 -10.30 -5.17
C ALA A 182 8.84 -10.73 -5.64
N THR A 183 9.08 -10.73 -6.96
CA THR A 183 10.38 -11.07 -7.56
C THR A 183 11.22 -9.83 -7.88
N GLY A 184 10.67 -8.62 -7.67
CA GLY A 184 11.30 -7.36 -8.04
C GLY A 184 11.06 -6.97 -9.50
N THR A 185 10.12 -7.62 -10.19
CA THR A 185 9.78 -7.27 -11.57
C THR A 185 8.76 -6.12 -11.57
N PRO A 186 8.99 -5.02 -12.31
CA PRO A 186 8.04 -3.90 -12.38
C PRO A 186 6.69 -4.33 -12.97
N VAL A 187 5.58 -3.90 -12.35
CA VAL A 187 4.20 -4.18 -12.82
C VAL A 187 3.41 -2.93 -13.18
N ASP A 188 3.70 -1.79 -12.55
CA ASP A 188 3.15 -0.47 -12.88
C ASP A 188 4.12 0.61 -12.40
N ALA A 189 4.15 1.75 -13.07
CA ALA A 189 4.97 2.87 -12.67
C ALA A 189 4.32 4.20 -13.07
N ILE A 190 4.56 5.21 -12.25
CA ILE A 190 4.06 6.55 -12.43
C ILE A 190 5.18 7.57 -12.32
N SER A 191 5.00 8.71 -12.98
CA SER A 191 5.80 9.92 -12.81
C SER A 191 4.89 11.13 -12.83
N TRP A 192 5.31 12.20 -12.14
CA TRP A 192 4.57 13.45 -12.05
C TRP A 192 5.50 14.65 -12.00
N ALA A 193 4.92 15.80 -12.31
CA ALA A 193 5.58 17.07 -12.53
C ALA A 193 6.68 17.01 -13.61
N SER A 194 7.06 18.18 -14.13
CA SER A 194 8.11 18.32 -15.15
C SER A 194 9.39 18.93 -14.60
N THR A 195 9.45 19.17 -13.29
CA THR A 195 10.58 19.77 -12.59
C THR A 195 11.62 18.72 -12.22
N TYR A 196 12.89 19.11 -12.39
CA TYR A 196 14.12 18.31 -12.55
C TYR A 196 14.58 17.46 -11.35
N ASN A 197 13.70 17.12 -10.41
CA ASN A 197 14.12 16.73 -9.05
C ASN A 197 14.08 15.23 -8.77
N ALA A 198 13.83 14.41 -9.80
CA ALA A 198 13.75 12.96 -9.67
C ALA A 198 14.88 12.30 -10.44
N CYS A 199 15.75 11.56 -9.76
CA CYS A 199 16.72 10.72 -10.45
C CYS A 199 16.02 9.50 -11.08
N THR A 200 15.68 9.58 -12.36
CA THR A 200 14.97 8.50 -13.08
C THR A 200 15.87 7.33 -13.43
N TYR A 201 17.18 7.52 -13.51
CA TYR A 201 18.17 6.47 -13.77
C TYR A 201 18.74 5.84 -12.49
N CYS A 202 18.39 6.38 -11.32
CA CYS A 202 18.81 5.81 -10.04
C CYS A 202 17.82 4.72 -9.61
N ASN A 203 18.36 3.60 -9.13
CA ASN A 203 17.55 2.50 -8.63
C ASN A 203 16.96 2.83 -7.24
N PRO A 204 15.77 2.31 -6.90
CA PRO A 204 15.35 2.18 -5.52
C PRO A 204 16.28 1.20 -4.79
N CYS A 205 16.36 1.32 -3.47
CA CYS A 205 17.06 0.31 -2.70
C CYS A 205 16.17 -0.91 -2.45
N VAL A 206 16.78 -2.03 -2.06
CA VAL A 206 16.05 -3.28 -1.84
C VAL A 206 15.58 -3.39 -0.39
N PRO A 207 14.26 -3.39 -0.12
CA PRO A 207 13.74 -3.59 1.22
C PRO A 207 13.85 -5.04 1.65
N SER A 208 14.00 -5.27 2.96
CA SER A 208 13.88 -6.59 3.56
C SER A 208 12.57 -6.72 4.32
N GLY A 209 11.91 -7.86 4.25
CA GLY A 209 10.67 -8.12 4.97
C GLY A 209 10.58 -9.56 5.46
N VAL A 210 10.09 -9.77 6.70
CA VAL A 210 9.84 -11.11 7.22
C VAL A 210 8.82 -11.83 6.33
N GLY A 211 9.17 -13.04 5.89
CA GLY A 211 8.35 -13.87 5.01
C GLY A 211 8.56 -13.59 3.51
N CYS A 212 9.46 -12.69 3.14
CA CYS A 212 9.75 -12.33 1.75
C CYS A 212 11.09 -12.91 1.30
N SER A 213 11.14 -13.37 0.05
CA SER A 213 12.38 -13.81 -0.58
C SER A 213 13.30 -12.61 -0.82
N SER A 214 14.61 -12.81 -0.74
CA SER A 214 15.58 -11.78 -1.08
C SER A 214 15.62 -11.56 -2.60
N ILE A 215 15.56 -10.31 -3.02
CA ILE A 215 15.89 -9.87 -4.38
C ILE A 215 17.23 -9.13 -4.38
N THR A 216 17.84 -8.95 -5.54
CA THR A 216 19.18 -8.34 -5.66
C THR A 216 19.14 -6.86 -6.05
N SER A 217 18.12 -6.45 -6.80
CA SER A 217 17.99 -5.10 -7.35
C SER A 217 16.54 -4.84 -7.75
N LEU A 218 16.20 -3.56 -7.87
CA LEU A 218 14.95 -3.06 -8.45
C LEU A 218 15.33 -2.16 -9.62
N ASP A 219 14.63 -2.26 -10.74
CA ASP A 219 14.91 -1.44 -11.93
C ASP A 219 14.73 0.06 -11.62
N SER A 220 15.52 0.91 -12.27
CA SER A 220 15.32 2.36 -12.20
C SER A 220 14.07 2.74 -13.00
N TYR A 221 13.53 3.94 -12.82
CA TYR A 221 12.42 4.38 -13.66
C TYR A 221 12.79 4.28 -15.13
N ASP A 222 13.98 4.71 -15.57
CA ASP A 222 14.38 4.69 -16.97
C ASP A 222 14.41 3.27 -17.57
N ASP A 223 14.76 2.26 -16.77
CA ASP A 223 14.84 0.86 -17.20
C ASP A 223 13.46 0.15 -17.27
N ILE A 224 12.43 0.70 -16.62
CA ILE A 224 11.07 0.14 -16.67
C ILE A 224 10.49 0.24 -18.09
N LEU A 225 9.75 -0.79 -18.52
CA LEU A 225 9.09 -0.83 -19.83
C LEU A 225 8.10 0.33 -20.01
N THR A 226 8.17 1.03 -21.14
CA THR A 226 7.28 2.17 -21.44
C THR A 226 5.80 1.81 -21.39
N SER A 227 5.42 0.56 -21.69
CA SER A 227 4.02 0.12 -21.69
C SER A 227 3.35 0.08 -20.32
N ILE A 228 4.13 0.14 -19.23
CA ILE A 228 3.63 0.16 -17.85
C ILE A 228 4.01 1.47 -17.14
N LYS A 229 4.56 2.45 -17.86
CA LYS A 229 4.82 3.79 -17.34
C LYS A 229 3.65 4.70 -17.64
N ASN A 230 3.25 5.48 -16.65
CA ASN A 230 2.23 6.49 -16.78
C ASN A 230 2.78 7.84 -16.31
N TYR A 231 2.63 8.87 -17.12
CA TYR A 231 2.80 10.24 -16.66
C TYR A 231 1.44 10.74 -16.19
N ILE A 232 1.29 11.02 -14.90
CA ILE A 232 -0.03 11.25 -14.31
C ILE A 232 -0.42 12.73 -14.31
N SER A 233 0.54 13.65 -14.23
CA SER A 233 0.22 15.08 -14.25
C SER A 233 1.44 16.00 -14.34
N ASN A 234 1.26 17.18 -14.93
CA ASN A 234 2.19 18.31 -14.87
C ASN A 234 1.83 19.36 -13.80
N TYR A 235 0.74 19.17 -13.06
CA TYR A 235 0.37 20.06 -11.96
C TYR A 235 1.38 19.94 -10.81
N ASP A 236 1.64 21.08 -10.16
CA ASP A 236 2.37 21.12 -8.90
C ASP A 236 1.43 20.64 -7.77
N PRO A 237 1.68 19.49 -7.13
CA PRO A 237 0.89 18.98 -6.00
C PRO A 237 0.68 20.02 -4.88
N MET A 238 1.62 20.95 -4.68
CA MET A 238 1.49 21.99 -3.65
C MET A 238 0.36 22.99 -3.94
N LEU A 239 -0.10 23.09 -5.19
CA LEU A 239 -1.26 23.92 -5.55
C LEU A 239 -2.59 23.21 -5.28
N PHE A 240 -2.57 21.91 -4.98
CA PHE A 240 -3.72 21.04 -4.79
C PHE A 240 -3.61 20.24 -3.49
N LEU A 241 -3.23 20.92 -2.40
CA LEU A 241 -3.07 20.29 -1.08
C LEU A 241 -4.32 19.51 -0.65
N GLY A 242 -4.13 18.27 -0.22
CA GLY A 242 -5.18 17.36 0.21
C GLY A 242 -6.02 16.75 -0.92
N MET A 243 -5.63 16.98 -2.18
CA MET A 243 -6.20 16.30 -3.35
C MET A 243 -5.31 15.12 -3.74
N SER A 244 -5.91 14.10 -4.34
CA SER A 244 -5.21 12.91 -4.83
C SER A 244 -5.16 12.88 -6.36
N PHE A 245 -4.19 12.16 -6.90
CA PHE A 245 -4.16 11.78 -8.30
C PHE A 245 -4.69 10.35 -8.38
N ARG A 246 -5.61 10.07 -9.30
CA ARG A 246 -6.33 8.80 -9.31
C ARG A 246 -6.71 8.34 -10.70
N ARG A 247 -7.01 7.05 -10.84
CA ARG A 247 -7.56 6.46 -12.07
C ARG A 247 -9.09 6.48 -12.05
N ILE A 248 -9.72 6.80 -13.18
CA ILE A 248 -11.18 6.73 -13.31
C ILE A 248 -11.59 5.91 -14.55
N PRO A 249 -12.45 4.88 -14.41
CA PRO A 249 -12.74 4.17 -13.15
C PRO A 249 -11.47 3.56 -12.54
N ASP A 250 -11.59 2.94 -11.38
CA ASP A 250 -10.48 2.20 -10.77
C ASP A 250 -9.85 1.21 -11.75
N GLY A 251 -8.53 1.18 -11.81
CA GLY A 251 -7.81 0.37 -12.80
C GLY A 251 -7.74 0.96 -14.22
N GLY A 252 -8.43 2.08 -14.46
CA GLY A 252 -8.59 2.76 -15.75
C GLY A 252 -7.48 3.74 -16.10
N ILE A 253 -7.83 4.86 -16.75
CA ILE A 253 -6.89 5.93 -17.09
C ILE A 253 -6.72 6.89 -15.91
N TRP A 254 -5.54 7.49 -15.77
CA TRP A 254 -5.33 8.56 -14.81
C TRP A 254 -6.15 9.80 -15.20
N GLU A 255 -6.78 10.44 -14.23
CA GLU A 255 -7.42 11.75 -14.43
C GLU A 255 -6.36 12.83 -14.68
N GLU A 256 -6.69 13.83 -15.51
CA GLU A 256 -5.78 14.92 -15.85
C GLU A 256 -5.53 15.86 -14.66
N GLU A 257 -6.55 16.08 -13.83
CA GLU A 257 -6.54 16.99 -12.68
C GLU A 257 -6.68 16.23 -11.36
N PRO A 258 -5.98 16.65 -10.28
CA PRO A 258 -6.17 16.10 -8.95
C PRO A 258 -7.63 16.22 -8.49
N GLN A 259 -8.13 15.19 -7.81
CA GLN A 259 -9.51 15.12 -7.33
C GLN A 259 -9.59 14.96 -5.81
N TYR A 260 -10.82 15.03 -5.29
CA TYR A 260 -11.05 14.71 -3.89
C TYR A 260 -10.73 13.24 -3.60
N PRO A 261 -9.98 12.94 -2.52
CA PRO A 261 -9.58 11.59 -2.18
C PRO A 261 -10.73 10.61 -2.02
N THR A 262 -10.51 9.40 -2.53
CA THR A 262 -11.45 8.28 -2.48
C THR A 262 -10.85 7.05 -1.81
N MET A 263 -9.87 7.23 -0.93
CA MET A 263 -9.17 6.19 -0.17
C MET A 263 -10.04 4.97 0.21
N GLY A 264 -9.72 3.82 -0.40
CA GLY A 264 -10.35 2.54 -0.13
C GLY A 264 -11.79 2.41 -0.65
N SER A 265 -12.19 3.31 -1.56
CA SER A 265 -13.50 3.37 -2.19
C SER A 265 -13.34 3.71 -3.68
N CYS A 266 -14.37 3.49 -4.49
CA CYS A 266 -14.20 3.69 -5.93
C CYS A 266 -14.06 5.16 -6.30
N ASN A 267 -13.27 5.40 -7.34
CA ASN A 267 -13.05 6.73 -7.90
C ASN A 267 -14.26 7.26 -8.72
N GLU A 268 -15.26 6.42 -9.02
CA GLU A 268 -16.52 6.79 -9.68
C GLU A 268 -17.74 6.77 -8.74
N ILE A 269 -18.79 7.53 -9.12
CA ILE A 269 -20.10 7.56 -8.42
C ILE A 269 -20.74 6.16 -8.32
N TYR A 270 -20.47 5.28 -9.29
CA TYR A 270 -21.00 3.92 -9.31
C TYR A 270 -19.88 2.89 -9.36
N CYS A 271 -19.52 2.40 -8.19
CA CYS A 271 -18.84 1.12 -8.06
C CYS A 271 -19.72 0.01 -8.65
N ASN A 272 -19.26 -0.73 -9.67
CA ASN A 272 -19.78 -2.08 -9.94
C ASN A 272 -19.18 -3.09 -8.95
N HIS A 273 -19.03 -2.69 -7.68
CA HIS A 273 -18.63 -3.56 -6.60
C HIS A 273 -19.91 -3.80 -5.82
N SER A 274 -20.44 -5.01 -5.94
CA SER A 274 -21.56 -5.45 -5.11
C SER A 274 -21.24 -5.09 -3.66
N GLN A 275 -21.98 -4.13 -3.10
CA GLN A 275 -22.17 -4.08 -1.66
C GLN A 275 -22.71 -5.46 -1.28
N GLY A 276 -21.93 -6.18 -0.47
CA GLY A 276 -22.42 -7.35 0.25
C GLY A 276 -23.60 -6.95 1.13
#